data_AF-X1K6D0-F1
#
_entry.id   AF-X1K6D0-F1
#
_cell.length_a   1.000
_cell.length_b   1.000
_cell.length_c   1.000
_cell.angle_alpha   90.00
_cell.angle_beta   90.00
_cell.angle_gamma   90.00
#
_symmetry.space_group_name_H-M   'P 1'
#
loop_
_entity.id
_entity.type
_entity.pdbx_description
1 polymer ?
#
loop_
_entity_poly.entity_id
_entity_poly.type
_entity_poly.pdbx_seq_one_letter_code
_entity_poly.pdbx_strand_id
1 'polypeptide(L)'
;MKMRTYKAQTKWIEGTKVETKIREFKVFIDEPLEFRGTNTAPNPVELFLASLGGCVILTYRGYAKKFEVNIEDLVVNLERRHDSRR
;
A
#
# COMPACT_ATOMS: atom_id res chain seq x y z
N MET A 1 -6.34 25.92 -2.53
CA MET A 1 -6.18 24.49 -2.17
C MET A 1 -5.40 24.42 -0.87
N LYS A 2 -5.94 23.85 0.23
CA LYS A 2 -5.19 23.77 1.51
C LYS A 2 -4.06 22.75 1.35
N MET A 3 -2.83 23.18 1.58
CA MET A 3 -1.66 22.30 1.59
C MET A 3 -1.74 21.37 2.80
N ARG A 4 -1.62 20.07 2.55
CA ARG A 4 -1.57 19.03 3.58
C ARG A 4 -0.25 18.29 3.46
N THR A 5 0.42 18.11 4.58
CA THR A 5 1.67 17.34 4.64
C THR A 5 1.36 15.95 5.18
N TYR A 6 1.65 14.92 4.39
CA TYR A 6 1.62 13.53 4.82
C TYR A 6 3.02 13.10 5.26
N LYS A 7 3.13 12.37 6.37
CA LYS A 7 4.41 11.92 6.94
C LYS A 7 4.33 10.43 7.29
N ALA A 8 5.44 9.73 7.06
CA ALA A 8 5.69 8.38 7.52
C ALA A 8 7.12 8.32 8.06
N GLN A 9 7.34 7.53 9.11
CA GLN A 9 8.68 7.26 9.64
C GLN A 9 8.90 5.77 9.66
N THR A 10 9.91 5.29 8.94
CA THR A 10 10.27 3.87 8.88
C THR A 10 11.54 3.63 9.69
N LYS A 11 11.49 2.62 10.56
CA LYS A 11 12.61 2.18 11.39
C LYS A 11 12.96 0.74 11.04
N TRP A 12 14.23 0.48 10.78
CA TRP A 12 14.75 -0.88 10.67
C TRP A 12 14.71 -1.58 12.03
N ILE A 13 14.22 -2.81 12.06
CA ILE A 13 14.12 -3.63 13.27
C ILE A 13 15.21 -4.69 13.26
N GLU A 14 15.14 -5.62 12.31
CA GLU A 14 16.10 -6.71 12.13
C GLU A 14 15.95 -7.32 10.73
N GLY A 15 17.00 -7.92 10.18
CA GLY A 15 16.94 -8.58 8.87
C GLY A 15 16.31 -7.67 7.80
N THR A 16 15.26 -8.16 7.15
CA THR A 16 14.41 -7.44 6.17
C THR A 16 13.21 -6.72 6.79
N LYS A 17 12.98 -6.87 8.10
CA LYS A 17 11.82 -6.30 8.78
C LYS A 17 12.02 -4.84 9.12
N VAL A 18 11.01 -4.04 8.80
CA VAL A 18 10.92 -2.63 9.20
C VAL A 18 9.54 -2.31 9.78
N GLU A 19 9.49 -1.38 10.73
CA GLU A 19 8.26 -0.80 11.27
C GLU A 19 8.09 0.62 10.72
N THR A 20 6.95 0.89 10.08
CA THR A 20 6.58 2.23 9.62
C THR A 20 5.47 2.80 10.48
N LYS A 21 5.72 3.96 11.10
CA LYS A 21 4.73 4.72 11.85
C LYS A 21 4.08 5.79 10.95
N ILE A 22 2.75 5.75 10.87
CA ILE A 22 1.93 6.71 10.11
C ILE A 22 0.82 7.20 11.03
N ARG A 23 0.95 8.43 11.55
CA ARG A 23 0.06 8.95 12.61
C ARG A 23 0.02 7.98 13.82
N GLU A 24 -1.15 7.43 14.15
CA GLU A 24 -1.39 6.42 15.17
C GLU A 24 -1.17 4.97 14.70
N PHE A 25 -1.01 4.75 13.39
CA PHE A 25 -0.88 3.42 12.81
C PHE A 25 0.56 2.94 12.76
N LYS A 26 0.72 1.63 12.89
CA LYS A 26 1.96 0.89 12.64
C LYS A 26 1.74 -0.04 11.46
N VAL A 27 2.67 -0.02 10.52
CA VAL A 27 2.70 -0.90 9.35
C VAL A 27 4.03 -1.61 9.34
N PHE A 28 4.00 -2.94 9.36
CA PHE A 28 5.20 -3.76 9.19
C PHE A 28 5.40 -4.05 7.71
N ILE A 29 6.66 -4.10 7.31
CA ILE A 29 7.10 -4.51 5.98
C ILE A 29 8.22 -5.53 6.18
N ASP A 30 8.23 -6.57 5.35
CA ASP A 30 9.22 -7.64 5.36
C ASP A 30 9.56 -8.01 3.91
N GLU A 31 10.21 -9.14 3.68
CA GLU A 31 10.38 -9.74 2.35
C GLU A 31 9.91 -11.20 2.38
N PRO A 32 9.54 -11.77 1.22
CA PRO A 32 9.27 -13.20 1.08
C PRO A 32 10.49 -14.06 1.43
N LEU A 33 10.25 -15.35 1.69
CA LEU A 33 11.33 -16.28 2.01
C LEU A 33 12.37 -16.39 0.88
N GLU A 34 11.93 -16.37 -0.38
CA GLU A 34 12.84 -16.39 -1.54
C GLU A 34 13.74 -15.15 -1.65
N PHE A 35 13.37 -14.05 -0.98
CA PHE A 35 14.15 -12.81 -0.92
C PHE A 35 14.81 -12.62 0.46
N ARG A 36 15.08 -13.73 1.17
CA ARG A 36 15.79 -13.75 2.47
C ARG A 36 15.04 -13.07 3.61
N GLY A 37 13.74 -12.80 3.45
CA GLY A 37 12.90 -12.30 4.52
C GLY A 37 12.25 -13.41 5.31
N THR A 38 11.26 -13.05 6.13
CA THR A 38 10.56 -14.02 7.00
C THR A 38 9.08 -14.21 6.63
N ASN A 39 8.61 -13.52 5.59
CA ASN A 39 7.24 -13.58 5.11
C ASN A 39 6.19 -13.33 6.22
N THR A 40 6.51 -12.43 7.17
CA THR A 40 5.59 -12.09 8.29
C THR A 40 4.83 -10.79 8.09
N ALA A 41 5.15 -10.05 7.03
CA ALA A 41 4.50 -8.82 6.60
C ALA A 41 4.61 -8.71 5.07
N PRO A 42 3.74 -7.92 4.40
CA PRO A 42 3.85 -7.72 2.97
C PRO A 42 5.19 -7.08 2.62
N ASN A 43 5.66 -7.37 1.42
CA ASN A 43 6.86 -6.72 0.91
C ASN A 43 6.60 -5.27 0.50
N PRO A 44 7.65 -4.44 0.32
CA PRO A 44 7.47 -3.04 -0.03
C PRO A 44 6.64 -2.83 -1.29
N VAL A 45 6.74 -3.73 -2.27
CA VAL A 45 6.02 -3.66 -3.54
C VAL A 45 4.54 -3.99 -3.36
N GLU A 46 4.21 -5.04 -2.62
CA GLU A 46 2.85 -5.43 -2.31
C GLU A 46 2.14 -4.33 -1.51
N LEU A 47 2.83 -3.74 -0.53
CA LEU A 47 2.28 -2.62 0.23
C LEU A 47 2.06 -1.38 -0.65
N PHE A 48 2.95 -1.13 -1.61
CA PHE A 48 2.74 -0.09 -2.61
C PHE A 48 1.49 -0.35 -3.46
N LEU A 49 1.31 -1.57 -3.97
CA LEU A 49 0.11 -1.95 -4.73
C LEU A 49 -1.17 -1.80 -3.89
N ALA A 50 -1.14 -2.21 -2.61
CA ALA A 50 -2.25 -2.01 -1.69
C ALA A 50 -2.58 -0.51 -1.51
N SER A 51 -1.58 0.35 -1.35
CA SER A 51 -1.78 1.80 -1.26
C SER A 51 -2.39 2.39 -2.53
N LEU A 52 -1.95 1.91 -3.70
CA LEU A 52 -2.46 2.35 -5.00
C LEU A 52 -3.91 1.91 -5.21
N GLY A 53 -4.24 0.66 -4.90
CA GLY A 53 -5.60 0.14 -4.95
C GLY A 53 -6.55 0.94 -4.05
N GLY A 54 -6.10 1.27 -2.84
CA GLY A 54 -6.83 2.16 -1.93
C GLY A 54 -7.08 3.55 -2.52
N CYS A 55 -6.06 4.17 -3.10
CA CYS A 55 -6.20 5.47 -3.77
C CYS A 55 -7.24 5.44 -4.89
N VAL A 56 -7.23 4.40 -5.73
CA VAL A 56 -8.18 4.23 -6.83
C VAL A 56 -9.60 4.07 -6.26
N ILE A 57 -9.83 3.12 -5.35
CA ILE A 57 -11.16 2.86 -4.79
C ILE A 57 -11.73 4.11 -4.09
N LEU A 58 -10.93 4.80 -3.27
CA LEU A 58 -11.38 6.00 -2.56
C LEU A 58 -11.75 7.14 -3.54
N THR A 59 -10.98 7.28 -4.62
CA THR A 59 -11.28 8.25 -5.68
C THR A 59 -12.60 7.90 -6.38
N TYR A 60 -12.78 6.65 -6.80
CA TYR A 60 -14.01 6.18 -7.46
C TYR A 60 -15.24 6.36 -6.56
N ARG A 61 -15.15 5.97 -5.29
CA ARG A 61 -16.25 6.19 -4.33
C ARG A 61 -16.56 7.67 -4.13
N GLY A 62 -15.53 8.53 -4.11
CA GLY A 62 -15.70 9.98 -4.04
C GLY A 62 -16.49 10.55 -5.22
N TYR A 63 -16.22 10.08 -6.44
CA TYR A 63 -16.93 10.51 -7.65
C TYR A 63 -18.31 9.86 -7.79
N ALA A 64 -18.49 8.59 -7.44
CA ALA A 64 -19.79 7.92 -7.53
C ALA A 64 -20.87 8.65 -6.74
N LYS A 65 -20.52 9.17 -5.55
CA LYS A 65 -21.40 10.03 -4.77
C LYS A 65 -21.78 11.32 -5.50
N LYS A 66 -20.87 11.91 -6.26
CA LYS A 66 -21.12 13.14 -7.04
C LYS A 66 -22.05 12.91 -8.23
N PHE A 67 -22.01 11.71 -8.80
CA PHE A 67 -22.80 11.33 -9.99
C PHE A 67 -24.02 10.46 -9.66
N GLU A 68 -24.36 10.32 -8.37
CA GLU A 68 -25.53 9.55 -7.91
C GLU A 68 -25.51 8.08 -8.37
N VAL A 69 -24.32 7.50 -8.53
CA VAL A 69 -24.12 6.08 -8.87
C VAL A 69 -24.08 5.27 -7.58
N ASN A 70 -24.96 4.27 -7.46
CA ASN A 70 -24.89 3.28 -6.38
C ASN A 70 -23.86 2.20 -6.70
N ILE A 71 -22.84 2.04 -5.87
CA ILE A 71 -21.83 0.98 -5.99
C ILE A 71 -22.20 -0.14 -5.02
N GLU A 72 -22.53 -1.31 -5.56
CA GLU A 72 -22.80 -2.53 -4.77
C GLU A 72 -21.50 -3.27 -4.42
N ASP A 73 -20.57 -3.37 -5.38
CA ASP A 73 -19.24 -3.95 -5.19
C ASP A 73 -18.21 -3.24 -6.07
N LEU A 74 -16.98 -3.11 -5.58
CA LEU A 74 -15.86 -2.49 -6.30
C LEU A 74 -14.54 -3.13 -5.89
N VAL A 75 -13.94 -3.87 -6.83
CA VAL A 75 -12.66 -4.55 -6.66
C VAL A 75 -11.65 -4.02 -7.67
N VAL A 76 -10.43 -3.73 -7.21
CA VAL A 76 -9.30 -3.31 -8.06
C VAL A 76 -8.20 -4.35 -7.93
N ASN A 77 -7.92 -5.05 -9.03
CA ASN A 77 -6.83 -6.03 -9.12
C ASN A 77 -5.59 -5.33 -9.71
N LEU A 78 -4.47 -5.41 -9.00
CA LEU A 78 -3.20 -4.82 -9.43
C LEU A 78 -2.11 -5.87 -9.43
N GLU A 79 -1.32 -5.90 -10.51
CA GLU A 79 -0.11 -6.72 -10.61
C GLU A 79 1.08 -5.84 -10.93
N ARG A 80 2.24 -6.17 -10.35
CA ARG A 80 3.52 -5.63 -10.80
C ARG A 80 4.33 -6.77 -11.42
N ARG A 81 4.70 -6.60 -12.69
CA ARG A 81 5.73 -7.42 -13.33
C ARG A 81 7.08 -6.74 -13.14
N HIS A 82 8.07 -7.51 -12.69
CA HIS A 82 9.45 -7.05 -12.62
C HIS A 82 10.31 -8.00 -13.44
N ASP A 83 10.92 -7.48 -14.50
CA ASP A 83 11.97 -8.18 -15.23
C ASP A 83 13.32 -7.75 -14.65
N SER A 84 14.07 -8.70 -14.09
CA SER A 84 15.41 -8.45 -13.53
C SER A 84 16.53 -8.61 -14.56
N ARG A 85 16.20 -8.94 -15.81
CA ARG A 85 17.15 -9.17 -16.92
C ARG A 85 17.21 -8.00 -17.90
N ARG A 86 16.61 -6.86 -17.57
CA ARG A 86 16.70 -5.60 -18.30
C ARG A 86 17.05 -4.46 -17.37
#